data_AF-A0A1E3Q394-F1
#
_entry.id   AF-A0A1E3Q394-F1
#
_cell.length_a   1.000
_cell.length_b   1.000
_cell.length_c   1.000
_cell.angle_alpha   90.00
_cell.angle_beta   90.00
_cell.angle_gamma   90.00
#
_symmetry.space_group_name_H-M   'P 1'
#
loop_
_entity.id
_entity.type
_entity.pdbx_description
1 polymer ?
#
loop_
_entity_poly.entity_id
_entity_poly.type
_entity_poly.pdbx_seq_one_letter_code
_entity_poly.pdbx_strand_id
1 'polypeptide(L)'
;MAQRLAYRKRNPYNTRSNKVKIVKTPGGKLVYQHVPKTPSRVKCGGCELYLPGIPSLRPRQFATISKPKKTVQRAYGGVYCGKCIRDRIVRAFLIEEQKIVKKVVKTTATAPKAEKPKKKSSKK
;
A
#
# COMPACT_ATOMS: atom_id res chain seq x y z
N MET A 1 23.41 -47.01 -6.62
CA MET A 1 21.96 -46.72 -6.46
C MET A 1 21.78 -45.31 -5.90
N ALA A 2 20.82 -44.52 -6.40
CA ALA A 2 20.50 -43.23 -5.81
C ALA A 2 19.76 -43.40 -4.47
N GLN A 3 20.10 -42.58 -3.46
CA GLN A 3 19.48 -42.64 -2.13
C GLN A 3 18.00 -42.21 -2.20
N ARG A 4 17.09 -43.12 -1.84
CA ARG A 4 15.64 -42.84 -1.72
C ARG A 4 15.33 -42.17 -0.39
N LEU A 5 14.28 -41.35 -0.36
CA LEU A 5 13.91 -40.53 0.80
C LEU A 5 12.43 -40.69 1.14
N ALA A 6 12.10 -40.62 2.44
CA ALA A 6 10.75 -40.65 2.95
C ALA A 6 10.37 -39.31 3.62
N TYR A 7 9.10 -38.91 3.50
CA TYR A 7 8.60 -37.73 4.22
C TYR A 7 8.73 -37.92 5.73
N ARG A 8 9.12 -36.85 6.43
CA ARG A 8 9.35 -36.87 7.89
C ARG A 8 8.13 -36.49 8.70
N LYS A 9 7.15 -35.81 8.08
CA LYS A 9 5.87 -35.45 8.71
C LYS A 9 4.83 -36.53 8.45
N ARG A 10 3.82 -36.58 9.33
CA ARG A 10 2.67 -37.50 9.20
C ARG A 10 1.92 -37.38 7.87
N ASN A 11 1.93 -36.22 7.22
CA ASN A 11 1.29 -36.03 5.92
C ASN A 11 2.12 -36.70 4.80
N PRO A 12 1.63 -37.77 4.15
CA PRO A 12 2.36 -38.46 3.09
C PRO A 12 2.17 -37.81 1.71
N TYR A 13 1.25 -36.85 1.57
CA TYR A 13 0.83 -36.31 0.28
C TYR A 13 1.63 -35.05 -0.14
N ASN A 14 1.80 -34.87 -1.45
CA ASN A 14 2.46 -33.70 -2.05
C ASN A 14 1.53 -32.48 -2.14
N THR A 15 1.22 -31.89 -0.98
CA THR A 15 0.38 -30.69 -0.89
C THR A 15 1.20 -29.40 -0.86
N ARG A 16 0.56 -28.24 -1.11
CA ARG A 16 1.23 -26.92 -1.04
C ARG A 16 1.88 -26.65 0.33
N SER A 17 1.35 -27.21 1.42
CA SER A 17 1.92 -27.07 2.78
C SER A 17 3.05 -28.07 3.06
N ASN A 18 3.18 -29.14 2.28
CA ASN A 18 4.13 -30.23 2.48
C ASN A 18 5.24 -30.25 1.40
N LYS A 19 5.56 -29.09 0.84
CA LYS A 19 6.71 -28.98 -0.07
C LYS A 19 8.02 -29.22 0.69
N VAL A 20 8.93 -29.94 0.05
CA VAL A 20 10.21 -30.37 0.62
C VAL A 20 11.36 -29.99 -0.30
N LYS A 21 12.51 -29.69 0.30
CA LYS A 21 13.79 -29.53 -0.37
C LYS A 21 14.70 -30.67 0.04
N ILE A 22 15.38 -31.28 -0.93
CA ILE A 22 16.40 -32.30 -0.66
C ILE A 22 17.70 -31.56 -0.28
N VAL A 23 18.25 -31.89 0.89
CA VAL A 23 19.46 -31.25 1.41
C VAL A 23 20.45 -32.34 1.84
N LYS A 24 21.74 -32.15 1.52
CA LYS A 24 22.83 -32.97 2.04
C LYS A 24 23.17 -32.50 3.45
N THR A 25 23.08 -33.39 4.42
CA THR A 25 23.51 -33.12 5.79
C THR A 25 25.03 -33.23 5.92
N PRO A 26 25.66 -32.64 6.95
CA PRO A 26 27.11 -32.78 7.18
C PRO A 26 27.60 -34.23 7.25
N GLY A 27 26.76 -35.15 7.74
CA GLY A 27 27.04 -36.59 7.75
C GLY A 27 26.88 -37.30 6.40
N GLY A 28 26.82 -36.55 5.29
CA GLY A 28 26.74 -37.09 3.92
C GLY A 28 25.39 -37.67 3.50
N LYS A 29 24.38 -37.69 4.39
CA LYS A 29 23.05 -38.26 4.10
C LYS A 29 22.15 -37.22 3.45
N LEU A 30 21.42 -37.60 2.40
CA LEU A 30 20.33 -36.81 1.85
C LEU A 30 19.10 -36.88 2.78
N VAL A 31 18.46 -35.74 3.02
CA VAL A 31 17.27 -35.63 3.89
C VAL A 31 16.28 -34.63 3.29
N TYR A 32 14.97 -34.88 3.46
CA TYR A 32 13.94 -33.88 3.19
C TYR A 32 13.86 -32.83 4.30
N GLN A 33 14.00 -31.56 3.91
CA GLN A 33 13.72 -30.40 4.75
C GLN A 33 12.42 -29.74 4.28
N HIS A 34 11.47 -29.57 5.20
CA HIS A 34 10.18 -28.96 4.87
C HIS A 34 10.32 -27.46 4.65
N VAL A 35 9.83 -26.97 3.51
CA VAL A 35 9.87 -25.55 3.16
C VAL A 35 8.52 -24.91 3.48
N PRO A 36 8.48 -23.77 4.20
CA PRO A 36 7.24 -23.04 4.39
C PRO A 36 6.72 -22.49 3.04
N LYS A 37 5.39 -22.50 2.84
CA LYS A 37 4.71 -21.71 1.79
C LYS A 37 5.28 -20.30 1.69
N THR A 38 5.59 -19.90 0.46
CA THR A 38 6.04 -18.56 0.09
C THR A 38 4.95 -17.53 0.41
N PRO A 39 5.26 -16.46 1.16
CA PRO A 39 4.32 -15.38 1.41
C PRO A 39 4.06 -14.56 0.15
N SER A 40 2.93 -13.87 0.11
CA SER A 40 2.64 -12.85 -0.89
C SER A 40 3.37 -11.54 -0.55
N ARG A 41 3.70 -10.75 -1.57
CA ARG A 41 4.20 -9.39 -1.38
C ARG A 41 3.07 -8.45 -0.95
N VAL A 42 3.39 -7.44 -0.15
CA VAL A 42 2.41 -6.44 0.29
C VAL A 42 2.01 -5.57 -0.89
N LYS A 43 0.71 -5.51 -1.17
CA LYS A 43 0.13 -4.72 -2.25
C LYS A 43 -0.32 -3.34 -1.75
N CYS A 44 -0.34 -2.38 -2.66
CA CYS A 44 -0.97 -1.07 -2.48
C CYS A 44 -2.50 -1.22 -2.50
N GLY A 45 -3.20 -0.58 -1.56
CA GLY A 45 -4.66 -0.66 -1.44
C GLY A 45 -5.48 0.05 -2.54
N GLY A 46 -4.85 0.78 -3.46
CA GLY A 46 -5.55 1.42 -4.58
C GLY A 46 -5.06 0.98 -5.95
N CYS A 47 -3.72 0.92 -6.10
CA CYS A 47 -3.07 0.66 -7.37
C CYS A 47 -2.71 -0.84 -7.57
N GLU A 48 -2.90 -1.70 -6.55
CA GLU A 48 -2.46 -3.11 -6.46
C GLU A 48 -0.96 -3.41 -6.67
N LEU A 49 -0.17 -2.40 -7.05
CA LEU A 49 1.27 -2.48 -7.17
C LEU A 49 1.92 -2.91 -5.84
N TYR A 50 3.02 -3.65 -5.93
CA TYR A 50 3.78 -4.05 -4.75
C TYR A 50 4.45 -2.84 -4.08
N LEU A 51 4.37 -2.78 -2.76
CA LEU A 51 4.99 -1.72 -1.98
C LEU A 51 6.50 -1.96 -1.84
N PRO A 52 7.35 -1.02 -2.28
CA PRO A 52 8.79 -1.13 -2.07
C PRO A 52 9.13 -0.87 -0.59
N GLY A 53 10.23 -1.47 -0.12
CA GLY A 53 10.75 -1.28 1.24
C GLY A 53 10.09 -2.13 2.33
N ILE A 54 9.07 -2.95 1.99
CA ILE A 54 8.44 -3.88 2.94
C ILE A 54 8.75 -5.32 2.52
N PRO A 55 9.32 -6.15 3.42
CA PRO A 55 9.66 -7.52 3.10
C PRO A 55 8.40 -8.38 2.93
N SER A 56 8.48 -9.41 2.09
CA SER A 56 7.42 -10.41 1.96
C SER A 56 7.63 -11.49 3.01
N LEU A 57 6.84 -11.45 4.09
CA LEU A 57 6.94 -12.38 5.21
C LEU A 57 5.57 -12.99 5.52
N ARG A 58 5.57 -14.09 6.28
CA ARG A 58 4.33 -14.66 6.81
C ARG A 58 3.80 -13.81 7.96
N PRO A 59 2.48 -13.80 8.23
CA PRO A 59 1.90 -13.02 9.33
C PRO A 59 2.58 -13.24 10.69
N ARG A 60 2.93 -14.50 11.01
CA ARG A 60 3.66 -14.82 12.24
C ARG A 60 5.05 -14.19 12.31
N GLN A 61 5.76 -14.10 11.18
CA GLN A 61 7.08 -13.47 11.13
C GLN A 61 6.98 -11.93 11.18
N PHE A 62 5.90 -11.36 10.63
CA PHE A 62 5.61 -9.94 10.76
C PHE A 62 5.42 -9.50 12.22
N ALA A 63 4.99 -10.38 13.13
CA ALA A 63 4.92 -10.06 14.55
C ALA A 63 6.31 -9.79 15.14
N THR A 64 7.32 -10.59 14.74
CA THR A 64 8.67 -10.59 15.33
C THR A 64 9.59 -9.47 14.81
N ILE A 65 9.40 -8.97 13.59
CA ILE A 65 10.30 -7.95 13.04
C ILE A 65 10.10 -6.57 13.69
N SER A 66 11.11 -5.71 13.60
CA SER A 66 11.03 -4.32 14.10
C SER A 66 10.09 -3.45 13.26
N LYS A 67 9.52 -2.41 13.89
CA LYS A 67 8.59 -1.46 13.25
C LYS A 67 9.12 -0.83 11.94
N PRO A 68 10.36 -0.32 11.82
CA PRO A 68 10.82 0.32 10.59
C PRO A 68 10.87 -0.64 9.39
N LYS A 69 10.98 -1.95 9.62
CA LYS A 69 10.92 -2.96 8.54
C LYS A 69 9.48 -3.25 8.10
N LYS A 70 8.46 -2.89 8.89
CA LYS A 70 7.03 -3.11 8.56
C LYS A 70 6.42 -1.95 7.79
N THR A 71 6.98 -0.75 7.91
CA THR A 71 6.36 0.50 7.46
C THR A 71 7.34 1.36 6.66
N VAL A 72 6.83 2.28 5.85
CA VAL A 72 7.65 3.31 5.19
C VAL A 72 7.39 4.67 5.84
N GLN A 73 8.43 5.50 6.01
CA GLN A 73 8.31 6.83 6.59
C GLN A 73 7.69 7.83 5.59
N ARG A 74 6.36 7.79 5.47
CA ARG A 74 5.52 8.77 4.74
C ARG A 74 4.07 8.69 5.22
N ALA A 75 3.24 9.66 4.85
CA ALA A 75 1.79 9.58 5.04
C ALA A 75 1.22 8.31 4.39
N TYR A 76 0.38 7.57 5.12
CA TYR A 76 -0.15 6.26 4.71
C TYR A 76 0.92 5.22 4.26
N GLY A 77 2.12 5.30 4.83
CA GLY A 77 3.20 4.36 4.58
C GLY A 77 2.79 2.91 4.88
N GLY A 78 3.11 2.00 3.97
CA GLY A 78 2.77 0.58 4.09
C GLY A 78 1.34 0.20 3.69
N VAL A 79 0.50 1.18 3.33
CA VAL A 79 -0.86 0.94 2.81
C VAL A 79 -0.98 1.40 1.35
N TYR A 80 -0.50 2.61 1.06
CA TYR A 80 -0.55 3.19 -0.29
C TYR A 80 0.86 3.45 -0.86
N CYS A 81 1.01 3.33 -2.18
CA CYS A 81 2.24 3.70 -2.88
C CYS A 81 2.34 5.23 -3.03
N GLY A 82 3.56 5.74 -3.29
CA GLY A 82 3.79 7.19 -3.40
C GLY A 82 2.94 7.88 -4.46
N LYS A 83 2.69 7.21 -5.59
CA LYS A 83 1.81 7.71 -6.67
C LYS A 83 0.37 7.87 -6.20
N CYS A 84 -0.21 6.79 -5.68
CA CYS A 84 -1.57 6.76 -5.11
C CYS A 84 -1.74 7.83 -3.99
N ILE A 85 -0.70 8.13 -3.20
CA ILE A 85 -0.74 9.19 -2.17
C ILE A 85 -0.73 10.59 -2.80
N ARG A 86 0.15 10.82 -3.78
CA ARG A 86 0.22 12.11 -4.49
C ARG A 86 -1.12 12.47 -5.11
N ASP A 87 -1.75 11.50 -5.78
CA ASP A 87 -3.05 11.72 -6.43
C ASP A 87 -4.14 12.04 -5.40
N ARG A 88 -4.12 11.41 -4.22
CA ARG A 88 -5.06 11.73 -3.13
C ARG A 88 -4.88 13.15 -2.60
N ILE A 89 -3.63 13.57 -2.39
CA ILE A 89 -3.32 14.92 -1.90
C ILE A 89 -3.80 15.96 -2.91
N VAL A 90 -3.43 15.79 -4.19
CA VAL A 90 -3.81 16.73 -5.25
C VAL A 90 -5.32 16.76 -5.45
N ARG A 91 -5.99 15.60 -5.48
CA ARG A 91 -7.45 15.55 -5.60
C ARG A 91 -8.15 16.22 -4.42
N ALA A 92 -7.72 15.95 -3.19
CA ALA A 92 -8.31 16.55 -2.00
C ALA A 92 -8.17 18.08 -2.03
N PHE A 93 -6.98 18.58 -2.36
CA PHE A 93 -6.72 20.01 -2.50
C PHE A 93 -7.64 20.65 -3.56
N LEU A 94 -7.62 20.13 -4.79
CA LEU A 94 -8.42 20.70 -5.90
C LEU A 94 -9.93 20.66 -5.62
N ILE A 95 -10.42 19.60 -4.96
CA ILE A 95 -11.84 19.50 -4.60
C ILE A 95 -12.21 20.58 -3.57
N GLU A 96 -11.37 20.82 -2.57
CA GLU A 96 -11.62 21.88 -1.58
C GLU A 96 -11.57 23.27 -2.21
N GLU A 97 -10.58 23.55 -3.07
CA GLU A 97 -10.52 24.82 -3.82
C GLU A 97 -11.77 25.03 -4.68
N GLN A 98 -12.20 24.01 -5.42
CA GLN A 98 -13.44 24.07 -6.20
C GLN A 98 -14.68 24.29 -5.33
N LYS A 99 -14.74 23.69 -4.13
CA LYS A 99 -15.85 23.92 -3.18
C LYS A 99 -15.89 25.36 -2.71
N ILE A 100 -14.74 25.96 -2.40
CA ILE A 100 -14.65 27.37 -1.98
C ILE A 100 -15.10 28.29 -3.11
N VAL A 101 -14.58 28.10 -4.32
CA VAL A 101 -15.00 28.89 -5.51
C VAL A 101 -16.50 28.78 -5.75
N LYS A 102 -17.07 27.57 -5.68
CA LYS A 102 -18.52 27.36 -5.81
C LYS A 102 -19.32 28.07 -4.73
N LYS A 103 -18.82 28.17 -3.49
CA LYS A 103 -19.48 28.92 -2.40
C LYS A 103 -19.46 30.42 -2.68
N VAL A 104 -18.32 30.98 -3.08
CA VAL A 104 -18.16 32.42 -3.37
C VAL A 104 -19.00 32.86 -4.57
N VAL A 105 -19.03 32.07 -5.64
CA VAL A 105 -19.88 32.35 -6.81
C VAL A 105 -21.36 32.32 -6.43
N LYS A 106 -21.78 31.38 -5.58
CA LYS A 106 -23.17 31.34 -5.09
C LYS A 106 -23.51 32.56 -4.26
N THR A 107 -22.66 32.96 -3.30
CA THR A 107 -22.94 34.12 -2.44
C THR A 107 -22.97 35.44 -3.22
N THR A 108 -22.06 35.61 -4.19
CA THR A 108 -22.02 36.80 -5.05
C THR A 108 -23.19 36.86 -6.04
N ALA A 109 -23.66 35.74 -6.56
CA ALA A 109 -24.83 35.68 -7.43
C ALA A 109 -26.16 35.97 -6.69
N THR A 110 -26.24 35.61 -5.40
CA THR A 110 -27.41 35.92 -4.55
C THR A 110 -27.34 37.28 -3.88
N ALA A 111 -26.19 37.96 -3.91
CA ALA A 111 -26.08 39.32 -3.40
C ALA A 111 -26.78 40.28 -4.38
N PRO A 112 -27.72 41.14 -3.90
CA PRO A 112 -28.36 42.12 -4.77
C PRO A 112 -27.29 43.06 -5.34
N LYS A 113 -27.32 43.27 -6.67
CA LYS A 113 -26.41 44.20 -7.36
C LYS A 113 -26.57 45.60 -6.75
N ALA A 114 -25.63 46.03 -5.92
CA ALA A 114 -25.58 47.40 -5.44
C ALA A 114 -25.31 48.34 -6.64
N GLU A 115 -26.22 49.29 -6.86
CA GLU A 115 -26.12 50.31 -7.89
C GLU A 115 -24.84 51.14 -7.72
N LYS A 116 -24.10 51.35 -8.81
CA LYS A 116 -22.92 52.23 -8.82
C LYS A 116 -23.35 53.70 -8.63
N PRO A 117 -22.75 54.48 -7.71
CA PRO A 117 -23.08 55.89 -7.55
C PRO A 117 -22.61 56.69 -8.77
N LYS A 118 -23.54 57.42 -9.41
CA LYS A 118 -23.26 58.36 -10.51
C LYS A 118 -22.38 59.50 -9.99
N LYS A 119 -21.17 59.68 -10.56
CA LYS A 119 -20.34 60.88 -10.35
C LYS A 119 -21.12 62.13 -10.78
N LYS A 120 -21.44 63.02 -9.85
CA LYS A 120 -21.94 64.38 -10.16
C LYS A 120 -20.80 65.18 -10.80
N SER A 121 -20.95 65.54 -12.07
CA SER A 121 -20.08 66.50 -12.75
C SER A 121 -20.22 67.87 -12.08
N SER A 122 -19.12 68.41 -11.55
CA SER A 122 -19.02 69.79 -11.08
C SER A 122 -19.22 70.75 -12.26
N LYS A 123 -20.25 71.60 -12.19
CA LYS A 123 -20.51 72.68 -13.15
C LYS A 123 -19.55 73.83 -12.84
N LYS A 124 -18.78 74.25 -13.85
CA LYS A 124 -18.01 75.50 -13.87
C LYS A 124 -18.92 76.61 -14.36
#